data_AF-A0A1M5PUW6-F1
#
_entry.id   AF-A0A1M5PUW6-F1
#
_cell.length_a   1.000
_cell.length_b   1.000
_cell.length_c   1.000
_cell.angle_alpha   90.00
_cell.angle_beta   90.00
_cell.angle_gamma   90.00
#
_symmetry.space_group_name_H-M   'P 1'
#
loop_
_entity.id
_entity.type
_entity.pdbx_description
1 polymer ?
#
loop_
_entity_poly.entity_id
_entity_poly.type
_entity_poly.pdbx_seq_one_letter_code
_entity_poly.pdbx_strand_id
1 'polypeptide(L)'
;MRKLSRRPRRGTLVPNWFRRAVVLILATVLTGAAAAQGTAAALPTGWVGLRGQSQSPAQGATAENKSSSSPAEDPDQDAVLRQLQLDLLADIAAFDEDEEVRTAARETLKKAEAGDAGAIQRFFDHGQQDAKAQARKRKDEADARNRALIESLAGTGGPVFNAAVERALKGNAHDRADFLAFGRDIAAEQDRRDGAYDKELKQRRRAHVQLAADRGTPEVSAAAKAALAAGDAAIEEFLKTGYLAAAQRDAQARDKQLEELERKRKEAEAASEAAQRTARAMRARQNLLAAHADGVRALERAANDMTSAANVSREAARTLASDQAGGSYHPELYQRAKDEVARFVGYAVKDAQDARAAAAGAGTQVDILVQNGMPHGAQWAKVVQGMAGSAEAAKGAAETAAHAVDAIAAEAAATDAAGKAKAHEENAKRWRANAESHAAAAARLAQAAQ
;
A
#
# COMPACT_ATOMS: atom_id res chain seq x y z
N MET A 1 21.71 -69.45 -15.80
CA MET A 1 20.78 -69.00 -16.86
C MET A 1 19.35 -69.35 -16.48
N ARG A 2 18.43 -68.35 -16.45
CA ARG A 2 16.94 -68.47 -16.32
C ARG A 2 16.43 -69.11 -15.01
N LYS A 3 15.43 -68.60 -14.28
CA LYS A 3 14.15 -67.98 -14.66
C LYS A 3 13.59 -67.15 -13.48
N LEU A 4 12.83 -66.12 -13.85
CA LEU A 4 11.96 -65.30 -13.00
C LEU A 4 10.82 -66.09 -12.34
N SER A 5 10.40 -65.65 -11.15
CA SER A 5 9.02 -65.81 -10.67
C SER A 5 8.60 -64.62 -9.79
N ARG A 6 7.68 -63.81 -10.33
CA ARG A 6 6.87 -62.80 -9.64
C ARG A 6 5.79 -63.50 -8.79
N ARG A 7 5.44 -62.98 -7.61
CA ARG A 7 4.15 -62.30 -7.34
C ARG A 7 3.96 -61.85 -5.87
N PRO A 8 3.06 -60.87 -5.63
CA PRO A 8 2.94 -60.09 -4.39
C PRO A 8 1.78 -60.56 -3.49
N ARG A 9 1.71 -60.06 -2.25
CA ARG A 9 0.49 -60.06 -1.43
C ARG A 9 0.04 -58.64 -1.09
N ARG A 10 -1.20 -58.36 -1.49
CA ARG A 10 -2.07 -57.25 -1.10
C ARG A 10 -2.85 -57.62 0.18
N GLY A 11 -3.28 -56.60 0.92
CA GLY A 11 -4.35 -56.63 1.93
C GLY A 11 -4.20 -55.42 2.85
N THR A 12 -4.64 -54.21 2.46
CA THR A 12 -5.93 -53.56 2.75
C THR A 12 -6.33 -53.52 4.24
N LEU A 13 -6.40 -52.31 4.81
CA LEU A 13 -7.62 -51.75 5.43
C LEU A 13 -7.41 -50.26 5.77
N VAL A 14 -8.38 -49.46 5.35
CA VAL A 14 -8.58 -48.02 5.57
C VAL A 14 -9.68 -47.85 6.62
N PRO A 15 -9.70 -46.75 7.39
CA PRO A 15 -10.87 -45.85 7.36
C PRO A 15 -10.42 -44.38 7.29
N ASN A 16 -10.76 -43.62 6.24
CA ASN A 16 -11.97 -42.79 6.09
C ASN A 16 -12.35 -42.04 7.37
N TRP A 17 -12.30 -40.70 7.35
CA TRP A 17 -13.27 -39.81 8.00
C TRP A 17 -13.27 -38.42 7.32
N PHE A 18 -14.49 -38.03 6.90
CA PHE A 18 -15.07 -36.74 6.55
C PHE A 18 -14.66 -35.91 5.30
N ARG A 19 -15.50 -36.09 4.27
CA ARG A 19 -15.95 -35.11 3.27
C ARG A 19 -16.76 -33.97 3.93
N ARG A 20 -16.63 -32.74 3.41
CA ARG A 20 -17.79 -31.91 3.02
C ARG A 20 -17.46 -31.11 1.75
N ALA A 21 -18.33 -31.30 0.75
CA ALA A 21 -18.38 -30.55 -0.50
C ALA A 21 -19.41 -29.42 -0.36
N VAL A 22 -19.19 -28.30 -1.06
CA VAL A 22 -20.24 -27.37 -1.48
C VAL A 22 -19.98 -27.02 -2.94
N VAL A 23 -20.97 -27.29 -3.78
CA VAL A 23 -21.07 -26.95 -5.21
C VAL A 23 -22.39 -26.21 -5.41
N LEU A 24 -22.33 -25.08 -6.11
CA LEU A 24 -23.42 -24.35 -6.82
C LEU A 24 -22.66 -23.36 -7.72
N ILE A 25 -22.43 -23.57 -9.02
CA ILE A 25 -23.33 -23.56 -10.20
C ILE A 25 -24.34 -22.41 -10.17
N LEU A 26 -24.08 -21.33 -10.94
CA LEU A 26 -24.87 -21.04 -12.15
C LEU A 26 -24.18 -19.97 -13.02
N ALA A 27 -24.34 -20.13 -14.32
CA ALA A 27 -23.74 -19.34 -15.39
C ALA A 27 -24.80 -18.52 -16.15
N THR A 28 -24.29 -17.59 -16.96
CA THR A 28 -24.79 -17.09 -18.25
C THR A 28 -25.96 -16.09 -18.34
N VAL A 29 -25.59 -14.89 -18.83
CA VAL A 29 -26.03 -14.22 -20.08
C VAL A 29 -27.54 -14.04 -20.29
N LEU A 30 -27.99 -12.78 -20.46
CA LEU A 30 -28.76 -12.36 -21.65
C LEU A 30 -28.92 -10.84 -21.78
N THR A 31 -28.60 -10.40 -23.00
CA THR A 31 -28.94 -9.16 -23.71
C THR A 31 -30.44 -8.86 -23.75
N GLY A 32 -30.82 -7.58 -23.84
CA GLY A 32 -32.19 -7.19 -24.21
C GLY A 32 -32.35 -5.68 -24.41
N ALA A 33 -32.40 -5.27 -25.68
CA ALA A 33 -32.80 -3.95 -26.15
C ALA A 33 -34.34 -3.83 -26.25
N ALA A 34 -34.88 -2.64 -25.97
CA ALA A 34 -36.16 -2.11 -26.47
C ALA A 34 -36.12 -0.57 -26.30
N ALA A 35 -35.95 0.23 -27.35
CA ALA A 35 -36.95 0.63 -28.36
C ALA A 35 -38.00 1.61 -27.82
N ALA A 36 -37.73 2.90 -28.08
CA ALA A 36 -38.60 3.96 -28.60
C ALA A 36 -40.07 4.05 -28.17
N GLN A 37 -40.48 5.25 -27.73
CA GLN A 37 -41.37 6.13 -28.52
C GLN A 37 -41.65 7.50 -27.85
N GLY A 38 -41.70 8.53 -28.71
CA GLY A 38 -42.45 9.78 -28.56
C GLY A 38 -41.76 10.83 -27.69
N THR A 39 -41.63 12.10 -28.07
CA THR A 39 -42.27 12.89 -29.12
C THR A 39 -41.48 14.19 -29.29
N ALA A 40 -41.50 14.73 -30.51
CA ALA A 40 -41.00 16.05 -30.86
C ALA A 40 -41.75 17.19 -30.16
N ALA A 41 -41.04 18.27 -29.81
CA ALA A 41 -41.49 19.67 -29.85
C ALA A 41 -40.34 20.56 -29.30
N ALA A 42 -39.63 21.28 -30.16
CA ALA A 42 -39.90 22.68 -30.50
C ALA A 42 -39.44 23.69 -29.41
N LEU A 43 -38.21 24.17 -29.55
CA LEU A 43 -37.90 25.60 -29.39
C LEU A 43 -38.18 26.26 -30.77
N PRO A 44 -38.41 27.58 -30.92
CA PRO A 44 -37.91 28.65 -30.06
C PRO A 44 -38.85 29.89 -29.90
N THR A 45 -38.35 30.86 -29.12
CA THR A 45 -38.52 32.32 -29.29
C THR A 45 -39.93 32.90 -29.39
N GLY A 46 -40.41 33.46 -28.27
CA GLY A 46 -41.43 34.49 -28.28
C GLY A 46 -40.79 35.88 -28.18
N TRP A 47 -40.93 36.68 -29.24
CA TRP A 47 -41.16 38.12 -29.22
C TRP A 47 -41.86 38.50 -30.52
N VAL A 48 -42.83 39.41 -30.43
CA VAL A 48 -43.53 40.20 -31.47
C VAL A 48 -45.06 39.98 -31.50
N GLY A 49 -45.76 40.93 -30.89
CA GLY A 49 -47.01 41.52 -31.37
C GLY A 49 -46.82 43.04 -31.29
N LEU A 50 -47.42 43.93 -32.08
CA LEU A 50 -48.46 43.85 -33.09
C LEU A 50 -48.07 44.84 -34.20
N ARG A 51 -48.38 44.53 -35.46
CA ARG A 51 -48.67 45.54 -36.48
C ARG A 51 -49.76 45.00 -37.40
N GLY A 52 -50.93 45.65 -37.34
CA GLY A 52 -52.05 45.41 -38.24
C GLY A 52 -51.73 45.90 -39.65
N GLN A 53 -51.98 45.00 -40.59
CA GLN A 53 -52.41 45.14 -41.99
C GLN A 53 -53.20 46.44 -42.31
N SER A 54 -53.36 46.92 -43.55
CA SER A 54 -52.73 46.85 -44.88
C SER A 54 -53.82 47.29 -45.88
N GLN A 55 -53.42 47.70 -47.10
CA GLN A 55 -54.23 47.96 -48.32
C GLN A 55 -54.72 49.42 -48.46
N SER A 56 -54.59 50.11 -49.59
CA SER A 56 -54.28 49.71 -50.98
C SER A 56 -53.73 50.91 -51.80
N PRO A 57 -53.20 50.69 -53.01
CA PRO A 57 -52.45 51.66 -53.80
C PRO A 57 -53.29 52.41 -54.85
N ALA A 58 -52.66 53.42 -55.44
CA ALA A 58 -53.14 54.36 -56.45
C ALA A 58 -53.60 53.73 -57.78
N GLN A 59 -54.58 54.36 -58.44
CA GLN A 59 -54.53 54.95 -59.80
C GLN A 59 -55.94 55.14 -60.40
N GLY A 60 -56.12 56.22 -61.18
CA GLY A 60 -57.07 56.23 -62.31
C GLY A 60 -58.12 57.34 -62.38
N ALA A 61 -57.75 58.45 -63.00
CA ALA A 61 -58.51 59.36 -63.87
C ALA A 61 -60.06 59.40 -63.83
N THR A 62 -60.62 60.61 -63.68
CA THR A 62 -61.26 61.36 -64.78
C THR A 62 -61.68 62.76 -64.32
N ALA A 63 -61.58 63.70 -65.24
CA ALA A 63 -61.97 65.09 -65.12
C ALA A 63 -63.48 65.28 -65.35
N GLU A 64 -64.10 66.15 -64.56
CA GLU A 64 -65.27 67.00 -64.88
C GLU A 64 -65.61 67.80 -63.61
N ASN A 65 -65.18 69.06 -63.48
CA ASN A 65 -65.87 70.27 -63.93
C ASN A 65 -67.35 70.39 -63.51
N LYS A 66 -67.62 71.10 -62.40
CA LYS A 66 -68.47 72.31 -62.41
C LYS A 66 -68.56 72.98 -61.02
N SER A 67 -68.01 74.20 -61.00
CA SER A 67 -68.58 75.44 -60.44
C SER A 67 -69.32 75.39 -59.10
N SER A 68 -68.79 76.12 -58.11
CA SER A 68 -69.47 77.34 -57.63
C SER A 68 -68.61 78.17 -56.68
N SER A 69 -68.46 79.44 -57.04
CA SER A 69 -68.34 80.64 -56.19
C SER A 69 -67.18 80.79 -55.20
N SER A 70 -66.30 81.77 -55.46
CA SER A 70 -65.77 82.67 -54.43
C SER A 70 -66.89 83.21 -53.53
N PRO A 71 -66.67 83.27 -52.22
CA PRO A 71 -67.09 84.39 -51.40
C PRO A 71 -65.86 85.26 -51.08
N ALA A 72 -66.10 86.55 -50.89
CA ALA A 72 -65.10 87.57 -50.60
C ALA A 72 -64.18 87.21 -49.40
N GLU A 73 -62.92 87.65 -49.46
CA GLU A 73 -61.96 87.66 -48.36
C GLU A 73 -62.60 88.26 -47.09
N ASP A 74 -62.60 87.48 -46.01
CA ASP A 74 -63.09 87.89 -44.70
C ASP A 74 -61.91 88.42 -43.87
N PRO A 75 -61.80 89.74 -43.62
CA PRO A 75 -60.62 90.37 -43.00
C PRO A 75 -60.30 89.85 -41.59
N ASP A 76 -61.28 89.24 -40.90
CA ASP A 76 -61.11 88.66 -39.57
C ASP A 76 -60.37 87.30 -39.60
N GLN A 77 -60.44 86.54 -40.71
CA GLN A 77 -59.74 85.26 -40.84
C GLN A 77 -58.23 85.44 -41.09
N ASP A 78 -57.85 86.45 -41.87
CA ASP A 78 -56.45 86.76 -42.17
C ASP A 78 -55.68 87.25 -40.93
N ALA A 79 -56.35 88.00 -40.05
CA ALA A 79 -55.77 88.47 -38.79
C ALA A 79 -55.46 87.30 -37.83
N VAL A 80 -56.38 86.32 -37.75
CA VAL A 80 -56.20 85.12 -36.92
C VAL A 80 -55.10 84.21 -37.47
N LEU A 81 -55.06 84.00 -38.79
CA LEU A 81 -53.99 83.23 -39.45
C LEU A 81 -52.62 83.85 -39.24
N ARG A 82 -52.52 85.18 -39.29
CA ARG A 82 -51.27 85.90 -39.04
C ARG A 82 -50.78 85.76 -37.60
N GLN A 83 -51.69 85.79 -36.63
CA GLN A 83 -51.35 85.57 -35.22
C GLN A 83 -50.82 84.13 -35.00
N LEU A 84 -51.48 83.12 -35.58
CA LEU A 84 -51.02 81.73 -35.54
C LEU A 84 -49.63 81.54 -36.16
N GLN A 85 -49.35 82.24 -37.28
CA GLN A 85 -48.04 82.20 -37.92
C GLN A 85 -46.94 82.86 -37.07
N LEU A 86 -47.26 83.91 -36.32
CA LEU A 86 -46.33 84.54 -35.38
C LEU A 86 -46.03 83.64 -34.18
N ASP A 87 -47.05 82.99 -33.61
CA ASP A 87 -46.89 82.05 -32.51
C ASP A 87 -46.04 80.83 -32.93
N LEU A 88 -46.30 80.28 -34.12
CA LEU A 88 -45.51 79.18 -34.68
C LEU A 88 -44.05 79.60 -34.92
N LEU A 89 -43.81 80.83 -35.36
CA LEU A 89 -42.47 81.36 -35.58
C LEU A 89 -41.71 81.57 -34.26
N ALA A 90 -42.41 81.97 -33.20
CA ALA A 90 -41.85 82.09 -31.85
C ALA A 90 -41.46 80.71 -31.27
N ASP A 91 -42.30 79.68 -31.48
CA ASP A 91 -41.98 78.31 -31.07
C ASP A 91 -40.76 77.76 -31.82
N ILE A 92 -40.70 77.97 -33.14
CA ILE A 92 -39.53 77.59 -33.95
C ILE A 92 -38.28 78.34 -33.48
N ALA A 93 -38.38 79.62 -33.14
CA ALA A 93 -37.25 80.42 -32.63
C ALA A 93 -36.71 79.96 -31.26
N ALA A 94 -37.57 79.34 -30.44
CA ALA A 94 -37.25 78.89 -29.09
C ALA A 94 -36.77 77.43 -29.05
N PHE A 95 -37.43 76.53 -29.77
CA PHE A 95 -37.34 75.08 -29.53
C PHE A 95 -36.86 74.22 -30.71
N ASP A 96 -36.59 74.81 -31.88
CA ASP A 96 -36.07 73.99 -33.00
C ASP A 96 -34.69 73.39 -32.68
N GLU A 97 -34.47 72.15 -33.10
CA GLU A 97 -33.23 71.40 -32.89
C GLU A 97 -32.05 72.01 -33.67
N ASP A 98 -32.35 72.70 -34.77
CA ASP A 98 -31.37 73.31 -35.66
C ASP A 98 -31.20 74.82 -35.37
N GLU A 99 -29.98 75.20 -34.95
CA GLU A 99 -29.63 76.59 -34.62
C GLU A 99 -29.88 77.56 -35.78
N GLU A 100 -29.67 77.10 -37.02
CA GLU A 100 -29.90 77.87 -38.24
C GLU A 100 -31.39 78.22 -38.41
N VAL A 101 -32.29 77.29 -38.08
CA VAL A 101 -33.74 77.47 -38.17
C VAL A 101 -34.23 78.39 -37.05
N ARG A 102 -33.68 78.25 -35.84
CA ARG A 102 -33.94 79.18 -34.73
C ARG A 102 -33.52 80.61 -35.08
N THR A 103 -32.34 80.76 -35.67
CA THR A 103 -31.78 82.07 -36.04
C THR A 103 -32.61 82.71 -37.14
N ALA A 104 -32.96 81.96 -38.20
CA ALA A 104 -33.81 82.46 -39.28
C ALA A 104 -35.21 82.87 -38.79
N ALA A 105 -35.80 82.11 -37.85
CA ALA A 105 -37.08 82.44 -37.24
C ALA A 105 -37.02 83.72 -36.39
N ARG A 106 -35.97 83.90 -35.56
CA ARG A 106 -35.74 85.14 -34.80
C ARG A 106 -35.54 86.36 -35.69
N GLU A 107 -34.82 86.21 -36.79
CA GLU A 107 -34.64 87.30 -37.76
C GLU A 107 -35.95 87.66 -38.47
N THR A 108 -36.81 86.67 -38.71
CA THR A 108 -38.10 86.88 -39.35
C THR A 108 -39.09 87.58 -38.40
N LEU A 109 -39.10 87.23 -37.11
CA LEU A 109 -39.87 87.95 -36.08
C LEU A 109 -39.49 89.43 -36.02
N LYS A 110 -38.19 89.73 -35.99
CA LYS A 110 -37.69 91.11 -36.01
C LYS A 110 -38.13 91.90 -37.25
N LYS A 111 -38.15 91.26 -38.42
CA LYS A 111 -38.59 91.89 -39.69
C LYS A 111 -40.10 92.11 -39.72
N ALA A 112 -40.88 91.19 -39.16
CA ALA A 112 -42.33 91.32 -39.05
C ALA A 112 -42.73 92.45 -38.09
N GLU A 113 -42.04 92.60 -36.94
CA GLU A 113 -42.24 93.71 -36.00
C GLU A 113 -41.87 95.08 -36.59
N ALA A 114 -40.89 95.12 -37.50
CA ALA A 114 -40.45 96.32 -38.21
C ALA A 114 -41.39 96.77 -39.35
N GLY A 115 -42.52 96.09 -39.55
CA GLY A 115 -43.56 96.49 -40.50
C GLY A 115 -43.49 95.84 -41.89
N ASP A 116 -42.62 94.85 -42.11
CA ASP A 116 -42.54 94.11 -43.37
C ASP A 116 -43.64 93.04 -43.44
N ALA A 117 -44.78 93.40 -44.04
CA ALA A 117 -45.95 92.54 -44.16
C ALA A 117 -45.69 91.23 -44.92
N GLY A 118 -44.62 91.13 -45.72
CA GLY A 118 -44.27 89.92 -46.47
C GLY A 118 -43.20 89.03 -45.81
N ALA A 119 -42.64 89.41 -44.65
CA ALA A 119 -41.53 88.69 -44.02
C ALA A 119 -41.92 87.27 -43.56
N ILE A 120 -43.11 87.14 -42.95
CA ILE A 120 -43.63 85.86 -42.45
C ILE A 120 -43.88 84.90 -43.61
N GLN A 121 -44.51 85.38 -44.68
CA GLN A 121 -44.81 84.57 -45.85
C GLN A 121 -43.53 84.07 -46.54
N ARG A 122 -42.53 84.94 -46.73
CA ARG A 122 -41.22 84.54 -47.29
C ARG A 122 -40.47 83.51 -46.44
N PHE A 123 -40.61 83.56 -45.12
CA PHE A 123 -40.01 82.57 -44.23
C PHE A 123 -40.65 81.20 -44.40
N PHE A 124 -41.98 81.10 -44.46
CA PHE A 124 -42.63 79.81 -44.66
C PHE A 124 -42.50 79.29 -46.10
N ASP A 125 -42.46 80.17 -47.10
CA ASP A 125 -42.30 79.79 -48.50
C ASP A 125 -40.91 79.19 -48.77
N HIS A 126 -39.85 79.86 -48.29
CA HIS A 126 -38.46 79.45 -48.57
C HIS A 126 -37.53 79.55 -47.35
N GLY A 127 -37.66 80.57 -46.49
CA GLY A 127 -36.68 80.82 -45.41
C GLY A 127 -36.49 79.67 -44.40
N GLN A 128 -37.55 78.94 -44.03
CA GLN A 128 -37.48 77.78 -43.15
C GLN A 128 -36.82 76.58 -43.86
N GLN A 129 -37.10 76.39 -45.15
CA GLN A 129 -36.51 75.32 -45.95
C GLN A 129 -35.02 75.58 -46.20
N ASP A 130 -34.65 76.83 -46.48
CA ASP A 130 -33.26 77.25 -46.66
C ASP A 130 -32.46 77.07 -45.36
N ALA A 131 -33.03 77.46 -44.21
CA ALA A 131 -32.39 77.26 -42.91
C ALA A 131 -32.24 75.76 -42.55
N LYS A 132 -33.25 74.94 -42.83
CA LYS A 132 -33.15 73.47 -42.68
C LYS A 132 -32.13 72.86 -43.63
N ALA A 133 -32.02 73.36 -44.85
CA ALA A 133 -31.01 72.92 -45.82
C ALA A 133 -29.59 73.29 -45.36
N GLN A 134 -29.40 74.49 -44.78
CA GLN A 134 -28.13 74.90 -44.19
C GLN A 134 -27.76 74.04 -42.97
N ALA A 135 -28.71 73.76 -42.08
CA ALA A 135 -28.47 72.89 -40.93
C ALA A 135 -28.10 71.46 -41.35
N ARG A 136 -28.80 70.91 -42.36
CA ARG A 136 -28.45 69.62 -42.98
C ARG A 136 -27.04 69.64 -43.55
N LYS A 137 -26.68 70.66 -44.33
CA LYS A 137 -25.34 70.81 -44.89
C LYS A 137 -24.26 70.85 -43.79
N ARG A 138 -24.47 71.60 -42.71
CA ARG A 138 -23.55 71.61 -41.56
C ARG A 138 -23.43 70.23 -40.91
N LYS A 139 -24.56 69.54 -40.69
CA LYS A 139 -24.60 68.19 -40.11
C LYS A 139 -23.88 67.17 -41.00
N ASP A 140 -24.09 67.22 -42.32
CA ASP A 140 -23.43 66.36 -43.30
C ASP A 140 -21.93 66.64 -43.40
N GLU A 141 -21.51 67.90 -43.37
CA GLU A 141 -20.09 68.27 -43.31
C GLU A 141 -19.42 67.84 -42.00
N ALA A 142 -20.12 67.98 -40.87
CA ALA A 142 -19.64 67.48 -39.58
C ALA A 142 -19.54 65.95 -39.59
N ASP A 143 -20.51 65.25 -40.16
CA ASP A 143 -20.50 63.80 -40.31
C ASP A 143 -19.36 63.30 -41.21
N ALA A 144 -19.13 63.96 -42.35
CA ALA A 144 -18.03 63.65 -43.26
C ALA A 144 -16.66 63.84 -42.58
N ARG A 145 -16.50 64.93 -41.81
CA ARG A 145 -15.30 65.16 -40.98
C ARG A 145 -15.15 64.08 -39.91
N ASN A 146 -16.22 63.73 -39.20
CA ASN A 146 -16.21 62.70 -38.17
C ASN A 146 -15.87 61.32 -38.76
N ARG A 147 -16.43 60.96 -39.91
CA ARG A 147 -16.10 59.72 -40.62
C ARG A 147 -14.62 59.66 -40.99
N ALA A 148 -14.07 60.71 -41.60
CA ALA A 148 -12.66 60.76 -41.96
C ALA A 148 -11.73 60.62 -40.73
N LEU A 149 -12.10 61.22 -39.59
CA LEU A 149 -11.37 61.07 -38.34
C LEU A 149 -11.42 59.62 -37.83
N ILE A 150 -12.59 58.96 -37.86
CA ILE A 150 -12.73 57.57 -37.39
C ILE A 150 -12.01 56.58 -38.30
N GLU A 151 -12.05 56.79 -39.62
CA GLU A 151 -11.32 55.95 -40.59
C GLU A 151 -9.81 55.98 -40.34
N SER A 152 -9.26 57.14 -39.98
CA SER A 152 -7.83 57.26 -39.63
C SER A 152 -7.42 56.50 -38.36
N LEU A 153 -8.39 56.14 -37.51
CA LEU A 153 -8.17 55.40 -36.27
C LEU A 153 -8.26 53.89 -36.46
N ALA A 154 -8.71 53.41 -37.62
CA ALA A 154 -8.80 51.98 -37.90
C ALA A 154 -7.41 51.31 -37.87
N GLY A 155 -7.27 50.26 -37.08
CA GLY A 155 -6.02 49.50 -36.96
C GLY A 155 -4.98 50.12 -36.02
N THR A 156 -5.28 51.25 -35.38
CA THR A 156 -4.35 51.92 -34.45
C THR A 156 -4.47 51.44 -32.99
N GLY A 157 -5.58 50.78 -32.65
CA GLY A 157 -5.84 50.28 -31.30
C GLY A 157 -5.84 48.76 -31.19
N GLY A 158 -6.22 48.25 -30.02
CA GLY A 158 -6.37 46.82 -29.77
C GLY A 158 -7.66 46.23 -30.36
N PRO A 159 -7.94 44.95 -30.09
CA PRO A 159 -9.08 44.23 -30.67
C PRO A 159 -10.44 44.89 -30.36
N VAL A 160 -10.65 45.35 -29.12
CA VAL A 160 -11.91 45.97 -28.69
C VAL A 160 -12.05 47.36 -29.32
N PHE A 161 -10.96 48.13 -29.41
CA PHE A 161 -10.93 49.42 -30.07
C PHE A 161 -11.23 49.31 -31.57
N ASN A 162 -10.60 48.39 -32.29
CA ASN A 162 -10.84 48.21 -33.71
C ASN A 162 -12.28 47.72 -33.99
N ALA A 163 -12.83 46.87 -33.13
CA ALA A 163 -14.23 46.48 -33.21
C ALA A 163 -15.20 47.66 -32.95
N ALA A 164 -14.84 48.58 -32.04
CA ALA A 164 -15.61 49.79 -31.77
C ALA A 164 -15.51 50.80 -32.94
N VAL A 165 -14.34 50.97 -33.54
CA VAL A 165 -14.12 51.76 -34.76
C VAL A 165 -14.97 51.21 -35.91
N GLU A 166 -14.93 49.91 -36.17
CA GLU A 166 -15.76 49.28 -37.20
C GLU A 166 -17.26 49.50 -36.96
N ARG A 167 -17.70 49.41 -35.70
CA ARG A 167 -19.09 49.65 -35.32
C ARG A 167 -19.50 51.11 -35.60
N ALA A 168 -18.65 52.07 -35.27
CA ALA A 168 -18.90 53.49 -35.51
C ALA A 168 -18.93 53.83 -37.01
N LEU A 169 -18.06 53.21 -37.82
CA LEU A 169 -18.06 53.38 -39.29
C LEU A 169 -19.31 52.80 -39.96
N LYS A 170 -19.82 51.68 -39.45
CA LYS A 170 -21.06 51.03 -39.93
C LYS A 170 -22.34 51.73 -39.40
N GLY A 171 -22.23 52.60 -38.40
CA GLY A 171 -23.35 53.27 -37.72
C GLY A 171 -23.87 54.54 -38.41
N ASN A 172 -24.75 55.27 -37.72
CA ASN A 172 -25.29 56.56 -38.15
C ASN A 172 -24.40 57.75 -37.70
N ALA A 173 -24.79 58.99 -38.03
CA ALA A 173 -24.01 60.19 -37.70
C ALA A 173 -23.88 60.43 -36.17
N HIS A 174 -24.88 60.01 -35.41
CA HIS A 174 -24.87 60.08 -33.95
C HIS A 174 -23.89 59.06 -33.35
N ASP A 175 -23.89 57.82 -33.84
CA ASP A 175 -22.94 56.76 -33.41
C ASP A 175 -21.47 57.18 -33.65
N ARG A 176 -21.20 57.91 -34.74
CA ARG A 176 -19.87 58.47 -35.03
C ARG A 176 -19.49 59.60 -34.07
N ALA A 177 -20.43 60.50 -33.76
CA ALA A 177 -20.21 61.57 -32.81
C ALA A 177 -19.96 61.01 -31.39
N ASP A 178 -20.75 60.02 -30.97
CA ASP A 178 -20.66 59.35 -29.67
C ASP A 178 -19.35 58.56 -29.51
N PHE A 179 -18.93 57.87 -30.57
CA PHE A 179 -17.64 57.19 -30.58
C PHE A 179 -16.47 58.17 -30.37
N LEU A 180 -16.50 59.32 -31.04
CA LEU A 180 -15.46 60.34 -30.87
C LEU A 180 -15.54 61.05 -29.51
N ALA A 181 -16.74 61.20 -28.94
CA ALA A 181 -16.95 61.87 -27.66
C ALA A 181 -16.54 61.01 -26.46
N PHE A 182 -16.84 59.71 -26.47
CA PHE A 182 -16.56 58.82 -25.32
C PHE A 182 -16.17 57.40 -25.72
N GLY A 183 -16.69 56.87 -26.84
CA GLY A 183 -16.48 55.46 -27.22
C GLY A 183 -15.02 55.09 -27.47
N ARG A 184 -14.21 56.03 -28.00
CA ARG A 184 -12.78 55.86 -28.25
C ARG A 184 -12.00 55.57 -26.97
N ASP A 185 -12.22 56.38 -25.94
CA ASP A 185 -11.45 56.31 -24.69
C ASP A 185 -11.89 55.10 -23.85
N ILE A 186 -13.18 54.73 -23.89
CA ILE A 186 -13.70 53.52 -23.25
C ILE A 186 -13.09 52.27 -23.89
N ALA A 187 -13.09 52.18 -25.22
CA ALA A 187 -12.56 51.00 -25.92
C ALA A 187 -11.04 50.87 -25.76
N ALA A 188 -10.30 51.99 -25.78
CA ALA A 188 -8.87 52.00 -25.53
C ALA A 188 -8.52 51.61 -24.07
N GLU A 189 -9.31 52.06 -23.10
CA GLU A 189 -9.16 51.65 -21.70
C GLU A 189 -9.44 50.15 -21.51
N GLN A 190 -10.44 49.62 -22.22
CA GLN A 190 -10.78 48.20 -22.15
C GLN A 190 -9.68 47.32 -22.76
N ASP A 191 -9.13 47.68 -23.92
CA ASP A 191 -7.97 46.97 -24.49
C ASP A 191 -6.74 47.03 -23.57
N ARG A 192 -6.50 48.16 -22.88
CA ARG A 192 -5.42 48.26 -21.90
C ARG A 192 -5.64 47.32 -20.71
N ARG A 193 -6.87 47.22 -20.22
CA ARG A 193 -7.23 46.32 -19.10
C ARG A 193 -7.12 44.86 -19.50
N ASP A 194 -7.65 44.48 -20.66
CA ASP A 194 -7.60 43.11 -21.15
C ASP A 194 -6.16 42.69 -21.44
N GLY A 195 -5.36 43.56 -22.07
CA GLY A 195 -3.93 43.32 -22.27
C GLY A 195 -3.11 43.25 -20.98
N ALA A 196 -3.49 44.00 -19.94
CA ALA A 196 -2.87 43.92 -18.61
C ALA A 196 -3.25 42.61 -17.90
N TYR A 197 -4.51 42.20 -17.98
CA TYR A 197 -5.02 40.96 -17.40
C TYR A 197 -4.34 39.73 -18.02
N ASP A 198 -4.21 39.68 -19.34
CA ASP A 198 -3.54 38.57 -20.04
C ASP A 198 -2.05 38.46 -19.66
N LYS A 199 -1.37 39.60 -19.50
CA LYS A 199 0.02 39.65 -19.01
C LYS A 199 0.13 39.12 -17.58
N GLU A 200 -0.76 39.56 -16.71
CA GLU A 200 -0.79 39.12 -15.32
C GLU A 200 -1.09 37.62 -15.21
N LEU A 201 -2.04 37.12 -16.01
CA LEU A 201 -2.38 35.69 -16.06
C LEU A 201 -1.18 34.83 -16.50
N LYS A 202 -0.46 35.27 -17.54
CA LYS A 202 0.77 34.61 -18.00
C LYS A 202 1.86 34.62 -16.93
N GLN A 203 2.05 35.75 -16.25
CA GLN A 203 3.01 35.86 -15.14
C GLN A 203 2.64 34.94 -13.97
N ARG A 204 1.35 34.88 -13.57
CA ARG A 204 0.88 33.97 -12.53
C ARG A 204 1.08 32.51 -12.90
N ARG A 205 0.76 32.11 -14.13
CA ARG A 205 1.02 30.75 -14.63
C ARG A 205 2.51 30.42 -14.60
N ARG A 206 3.37 31.35 -15.04
CA ARG A 206 4.83 31.17 -15.02
C ARG A 206 5.37 31.04 -13.60
N ALA A 207 4.89 31.86 -12.66
CA ALA A 207 5.24 31.76 -11.25
C ALA A 207 4.82 30.41 -10.63
N HIS A 208 3.63 29.91 -11.00
CA HIS A 208 3.15 28.62 -10.53
C HIS A 208 4.01 27.46 -11.05
N VAL A 209 4.40 27.49 -12.34
CA VAL A 209 5.29 26.47 -12.90
C VAL A 209 6.71 26.59 -12.36
N GLN A 210 7.19 27.80 -12.06
CA GLN A 210 8.48 28.01 -11.38
C GLN A 210 8.49 27.34 -9.99
N LEU A 211 7.43 27.50 -9.21
CA LEU A 211 7.31 26.81 -7.92
C LEU A 211 7.34 25.28 -8.08
N ALA A 212 6.66 24.75 -9.10
CA ALA A 212 6.68 23.32 -9.42
C ALA A 212 8.06 22.84 -9.91
N ALA A 213 8.83 23.69 -10.60
CA ALA A 213 10.20 23.40 -11.02
C ALA A 213 11.19 23.35 -9.84
N ASP A 214 10.99 24.19 -8.82
CA ASP A 214 11.91 24.31 -7.70
C ASP A 214 11.60 23.34 -6.54
N ARG A 215 10.31 23.07 -6.29
CA ARG A 215 9.85 22.24 -5.16
C ARG A 215 9.04 21.02 -5.55
N GLY A 216 8.86 20.77 -6.84
CA GLY A 216 8.15 19.59 -7.33
C GLY A 216 8.90 18.29 -7.04
N THR A 217 8.16 17.19 -7.11
CA THR A 217 8.72 15.85 -7.17
C THR A 217 9.57 15.68 -8.45
N PRO A 218 10.50 14.71 -8.51
CA PRO A 218 11.52 14.65 -9.57
C PRO A 218 10.98 14.76 -11.01
N GLU A 219 9.94 14.00 -11.35
CA GLU A 219 9.32 14.04 -12.69
C GLU A 219 8.54 15.34 -12.92
N VAL A 220 7.83 15.83 -11.89
CA VAL A 220 7.10 17.12 -11.95
C VAL A 220 8.05 18.30 -12.14
N SER A 221 9.19 18.31 -11.44
CA SER A 221 10.22 19.35 -11.56
C SER A 221 10.87 19.32 -12.95
N ALA A 222 11.19 18.12 -13.47
CA ALA A 222 11.74 17.98 -14.81
C ALA A 222 10.77 18.47 -15.89
N ALA A 223 9.49 18.10 -15.80
CA ALA A 223 8.45 18.53 -16.74
C ALA A 223 8.18 20.04 -16.63
N ALA A 224 8.18 20.62 -15.43
CA ALA A 224 8.02 22.05 -15.20
C ALA A 224 9.19 22.86 -15.78
N LYS A 225 10.43 22.40 -15.62
CA LYS A 225 11.62 23.03 -16.22
C LYS A 225 11.58 22.99 -17.75
N ALA A 226 11.14 21.87 -18.33
CA ALA A 226 10.96 21.76 -19.77
C ALA A 226 9.88 22.73 -20.29
N ALA A 227 8.76 22.89 -19.57
CA ALA A 227 7.69 23.83 -19.92
C ALA A 227 8.15 25.30 -19.84
N LEU A 228 8.92 25.66 -18.80
CA LEU A 228 9.48 27.02 -18.66
C LEU A 228 10.47 27.37 -19.78
N ALA A 229 11.23 26.38 -20.27
CA ALA A 229 12.17 26.57 -21.38
C ALA A 229 11.47 26.70 -22.74
N ALA A 230 10.34 26.01 -22.95
CA ALA A 230 9.59 26.01 -24.21
C ALA A 230 8.64 27.22 -24.38
N GLY A 231 8.27 27.90 -23.30
CA GLY A 231 7.52 29.16 -23.34
C GLY A 231 6.04 29.05 -22.93
N ASP A 232 5.29 30.15 -23.08
CA ASP A 232 3.97 30.32 -22.47
C ASP A 232 2.90 29.30 -22.91
N ALA A 233 2.96 28.84 -24.17
CA ALA A 233 2.05 27.80 -24.68
C ALA A 233 2.31 26.43 -24.00
N ALA A 234 3.58 26.10 -23.75
CA ALA A 234 3.96 24.87 -23.05
C ALA A 234 3.67 24.94 -21.55
N ILE A 235 3.77 26.13 -20.94
CA ILE A 235 3.34 26.40 -19.56
C ILE A 235 1.84 26.11 -19.41
N GLU A 236 1.02 26.56 -20.35
CA GLU A 236 -0.43 26.28 -20.31
C GLU A 236 -0.74 24.79 -20.46
N GLU A 237 -0.10 24.10 -21.41
CA GLU A 237 -0.32 22.67 -21.60
C GLU A 237 0.18 21.83 -20.41
N PHE A 238 1.31 22.22 -19.81
CA PHE A 238 1.80 21.60 -18.58
C PHE A 238 0.79 21.72 -17.43
N LEU A 239 0.19 22.89 -17.24
CA LEU A 239 -0.81 23.10 -16.20
C LEU A 239 -2.12 22.33 -16.47
N LYS A 240 -2.48 22.11 -17.74
CA LYS A 240 -3.69 21.36 -18.12
C LYS A 240 -3.54 19.85 -17.95
N THR A 241 -2.45 19.27 -18.46
CA THR A 241 -2.30 17.81 -18.58
C THR A 241 -0.95 17.30 -18.10
N GLY A 242 0.12 18.06 -18.36
CA GLY A 242 1.50 17.64 -18.07
C GLY A 242 1.80 17.41 -16.58
N TYR A 243 1.22 18.23 -15.70
CA TYR A 243 1.40 18.09 -14.25
C TYR A 243 0.85 16.77 -13.73
N LEU A 244 -0.38 16.40 -14.12
CA LEU A 244 -1.01 15.16 -13.66
C LEU A 244 -0.25 13.94 -14.16
N ALA A 245 0.18 13.95 -15.42
CA ALA A 245 0.96 12.86 -16.00
C ALA A 245 2.31 12.68 -15.28
N ALA A 246 3.01 13.76 -14.97
CA ALA A 246 4.27 13.71 -14.22
C ALA A 246 4.06 13.24 -12.77
N ALA A 247 3.03 13.74 -12.09
CA ALA A 247 2.69 13.32 -10.73
C ALA A 247 2.32 11.82 -10.66
N GLN A 248 1.63 11.29 -11.67
CA GLN A 248 1.34 9.86 -11.78
C GLN A 248 2.62 9.02 -11.96
N ARG A 249 3.59 9.48 -12.76
CA ARG A 249 4.88 8.79 -12.89
C ARG A 249 5.66 8.79 -11.58
N ASP A 250 5.69 9.91 -10.86
CA ASP A 250 6.32 10.00 -9.54
C ASP A 250 5.64 9.05 -8.53
N ALA A 251 4.30 8.97 -8.54
CA ALA A 251 3.57 8.03 -7.69
C ALA A 251 3.96 6.57 -8.00
N GLN A 252 3.92 6.17 -9.28
CA GLN A 252 4.31 4.83 -9.71
C GLN A 252 5.77 4.51 -9.40
N ALA A 253 6.69 5.48 -9.52
CA ALA A 253 8.09 5.29 -9.18
C ALA A 253 8.29 5.05 -7.68
N ARG A 254 7.58 5.81 -6.83
CA ARG A 254 7.58 5.58 -5.37
C ARG A 254 6.99 4.22 -5.01
N ASP A 255 5.87 3.84 -5.62
CA ASP A 255 5.23 2.55 -5.35
C ASP A 255 6.18 1.40 -5.71
N LYS A 256 6.84 1.46 -6.86
CA LYS A 256 7.87 0.48 -7.26
C LYS A 256 9.06 0.45 -6.29
N GLN A 257 9.52 1.60 -5.81
CA GLN A 257 10.59 1.66 -4.82
C GLN A 257 10.17 1.03 -3.49
N LEU A 258 8.95 1.29 -3.03
CA LEU A 258 8.40 0.69 -1.81
C LEU A 258 8.29 -0.83 -1.96
N GLU A 259 7.75 -1.32 -3.07
CA GLU A 259 7.69 -2.76 -3.38
C GLU A 259 9.08 -3.41 -3.39
N GLU A 260 10.07 -2.74 -3.99
CA GLU A 260 11.46 -3.24 -4.02
C GLU A 260 12.08 -3.27 -2.62
N LEU A 261 11.85 -2.24 -1.80
CA LEU A 261 12.31 -2.19 -0.42
C LEU A 261 11.64 -3.27 0.44
N GLU A 262 10.34 -3.49 0.27
CA GLU A 262 9.62 -4.58 0.95
C GLU A 262 10.14 -5.95 0.53
N ARG A 263 10.42 -6.15 -0.76
CA ARG A 263 11.03 -7.39 -1.26
C ARG A 263 12.41 -7.61 -0.63
N LYS A 264 13.28 -6.60 -0.66
CA LYS A 264 14.62 -6.66 -0.03
C LYS A 264 14.53 -6.93 1.47
N ARG A 265 13.55 -6.33 2.16
CA ARG A 265 13.30 -6.59 3.58
C ARG A 265 12.88 -8.04 3.81
N LYS A 266 11.93 -8.57 3.04
CA LYS A 266 11.49 -9.98 3.14
C LYS A 266 12.63 -10.95 2.86
N GLU A 267 13.47 -10.66 1.86
CA GLU A 267 14.67 -11.45 1.55
C GLU A 267 15.67 -11.43 2.70
N ALA A 268 15.91 -10.26 3.31
CA ALA A 268 16.80 -10.12 4.46
C ALA A 268 16.26 -10.83 5.72
N GLU A 269 14.96 -10.75 5.98
CA GLU A 269 14.29 -11.49 7.07
C GLU A 269 14.43 -13.00 6.84
N ALA A 270 14.14 -13.50 5.64
CA ALA A 270 14.30 -14.91 5.29
C ALA A 270 15.75 -15.40 5.42
N ALA A 271 16.72 -14.58 5.02
CA ALA A 271 18.15 -14.88 5.16
C ALA A 271 18.57 -14.93 6.65
N SER A 272 18.09 -13.98 7.46
CA SER A 272 18.34 -13.95 8.92
C SER A 272 17.74 -15.18 9.60
N GLU A 273 16.50 -15.55 9.28
CA GLU A 273 15.89 -16.77 9.81
C GLU A 273 16.67 -18.03 9.40
N ALA A 274 17.09 -18.13 8.13
CA ALA A 274 17.90 -19.25 7.66
C ALA A 274 19.24 -19.33 8.40
N ALA A 275 19.90 -18.20 8.65
CA ALA A 275 21.11 -18.11 9.43
C ALA A 275 20.88 -18.54 10.89
N GLN A 276 19.80 -18.09 11.53
CA GLN A 276 19.44 -18.48 12.89
C GLN A 276 19.13 -19.97 13.00
N ARG A 277 18.37 -20.55 12.06
CA ARG A 277 18.13 -22.00 12.00
C ARG A 277 19.44 -22.76 11.87
N THR A 278 20.33 -22.32 10.98
CA THR A 278 21.67 -22.92 10.79
C THR A 278 22.51 -22.83 12.05
N ALA A 279 22.54 -21.68 12.73
CA ALA A 279 23.27 -21.50 13.97
C ALA A 279 22.75 -22.41 15.10
N ARG A 280 21.42 -22.56 15.23
CA ARG A 280 20.80 -23.50 16.17
C ARG A 280 21.19 -24.94 15.87
N ALA A 281 21.16 -25.34 14.60
CA ALA A 281 21.57 -26.68 14.19
C ALA A 281 23.08 -26.94 14.42
N MET A 282 23.95 -25.97 14.15
CA MET A 282 25.39 -26.12 14.42
C MET A 282 25.68 -26.26 15.92
N ARG A 283 25.01 -25.48 16.77
CA ARG A 283 25.11 -25.66 18.24
C ARG A 283 24.61 -27.03 18.68
N ALA A 284 23.49 -27.50 18.13
CA ALA A 284 22.98 -28.83 18.44
C ALA A 284 23.97 -29.93 18.03
N ARG A 285 24.65 -29.80 16.87
CA ARG A 285 25.72 -30.72 16.45
C ARG A 285 26.91 -30.69 17.39
N GLN A 286 27.34 -29.50 17.83
CA GLN A 286 28.44 -29.37 18.79
C GLN A 286 28.09 -30.07 20.12
N ASN A 287 26.89 -29.84 20.64
CA ASN A 287 26.41 -30.50 21.85
C ASN A 287 26.28 -32.02 21.67
N LEU A 288 25.90 -32.49 20.48
CA LEU A 288 25.84 -33.91 20.15
C LEU A 288 27.23 -34.56 20.17
N LEU A 289 28.26 -33.86 19.68
CA LEU A 289 29.66 -34.31 19.77
C LEU A 289 30.16 -34.36 21.22
N ALA A 290 29.78 -33.38 22.04
CA ALA A 290 30.09 -33.39 23.47
C ALA A 290 29.43 -34.59 24.18
N ALA A 291 28.13 -34.80 23.96
CA ALA A 291 27.40 -35.95 24.50
C ALA A 291 28.01 -37.29 24.03
N HIS A 292 28.50 -37.36 22.78
CA HIS A 292 29.21 -38.53 22.30
C HIS A 292 30.55 -38.74 23.02
N ALA A 293 31.34 -37.69 23.23
CA ALA A 293 32.59 -37.78 23.99
C ALA A 293 32.35 -38.24 25.44
N ASP A 294 31.29 -37.73 26.08
CA ASP A 294 30.92 -38.14 27.43
C ASP A 294 30.42 -39.59 27.48
N GLY A 295 29.64 -40.02 26.47
CA GLY A 295 29.21 -41.40 26.32
C GLY A 295 30.39 -42.38 26.14
N VAL A 296 31.40 -42.02 25.34
CA VAL A 296 32.63 -42.82 25.18
C VAL A 296 33.39 -42.93 26.50
N ARG A 297 33.60 -41.82 27.21
CA ARG A 297 34.31 -41.82 28.51
C ARG A 297 33.59 -42.64 29.56
N ALA A 298 32.26 -42.52 29.63
CA ALA A 298 31.46 -43.30 30.57
C ALA A 298 31.52 -44.80 30.25
N LEU A 299 31.44 -45.17 28.97
CA LEU A 299 31.59 -46.56 28.54
C LEU A 299 32.97 -47.13 28.89
N GLU A 300 34.04 -46.37 28.64
CA GLU A 300 35.41 -46.78 28.97
C GLU A 300 35.57 -47.05 30.47
N ARG A 301 35.09 -46.13 31.32
CA ARG A 301 35.16 -46.32 32.77
C ARG A 301 34.33 -47.52 33.24
N ALA A 302 33.10 -47.66 32.74
CA ALA A 302 32.25 -48.83 33.05
C ALA A 302 32.92 -50.16 32.64
N ALA A 303 33.60 -50.20 31.50
CA ALA A 303 34.33 -51.39 31.05
C ALA A 303 35.56 -51.70 31.92
N ASN A 304 36.27 -50.66 32.37
CA ASN A 304 37.40 -50.80 33.29
C ASN A 304 36.95 -51.29 34.68
N ASP A 305 35.83 -50.78 35.19
CA ASP A 305 35.24 -51.23 36.47
C ASP A 305 34.74 -52.68 36.37
N MET A 306 34.07 -53.04 35.27
CA MET A 306 33.67 -54.42 34.99
C MET A 306 34.88 -55.37 35.01
N THR A 307 35.98 -54.98 34.36
CA THR A 307 37.22 -55.78 34.32
C THR A 307 37.84 -55.91 35.72
N SER A 308 37.82 -54.83 36.50
CA SER A 308 38.32 -54.82 37.87
C SER A 308 37.48 -55.73 38.77
N ALA A 309 36.15 -55.66 38.70
CA ALA A 309 35.25 -56.55 39.41
C ALA A 309 35.47 -58.03 39.04
N ALA A 310 35.65 -58.33 37.74
CA ALA A 310 35.94 -59.68 37.27
C ALA A 310 37.29 -60.21 37.79
N ASN A 311 38.30 -59.34 37.91
CA ASN A 311 39.59 -59.72 38.48
C ASN A 311 39.48 -60.06 39.97
N VAL A 312 38.75 -59.26 40.76
CA VAL A 312 38.48 -59.55 42.18
C VAL A 312 37.75 -60.89 42.34
N SER A 313 36.77 -61.17 41.48
CA SER A 313 36.08 -62.47 41.46
C SER A 313 37.02 -63.65 41.20
N ARG A 314 37.94 -63.51 40.23
CA ARG A 314 38.96 -64.55 39.94
C ARG A 314 39.96 -64.71 41.08
N GLU A 315 40.33 -63.64 41.75
CA GLU A 315 41.21 -63.68 42.92
C GLU A 315 40.54 -64.41 44.08
N ALA A 316 39.27 -64.11 44.38
CA ALA A 316 38.49 -64.83 45.39
C ALA A 316 38.41 -66.33 45.07
N ALA A 317 38.24 -66.71 43.80
CA ALA A 317 38.22 -68.11 43.39
C ALA A 317 39.59 -68.80 43.61
N ARG A 318 40.71 -68.10 43.40
CA ARG A 318 42.05 -68.61 43.71
C ARG A 318 42.27 -68.78 45.22
N THR A 319 41.77 -67.83 46.02
CA THR A 319 41.82 -67.94 47.49
C THR A 319 41.03 -69.16 47.96
N LEU A 320 39.82 -69.42 47.42
CA LEU A 320 39.06 -70.62 47.73
C LEU A 320 39.83 -71.90 47.40
N ALA A 321 40.46 -71.99 46.23
CA ALA A 321 41.26 -73.15 45.87
C ALA A 321 42.46 -73.36 46.81
N SER A 322 43.09 -72.26 47.25
CA SER A 322 44.19 -72.30 48.22
C SER A 322 43.73 -72.74 49.61
N ASP A 323 42.60 -72.22 50.10
CA ASP A 323 42.01 -72.58 51.39
C ASP A 323 41.60 -74.06 51.42
N GLN A 324 41.00 -74.56 50.32
CA GLN A 324 40.66 -75.98 50.16
C GLN A 324 41.90 -76.89 50.17
N ALA A 325 43.00 -76.46 49.54
CA ALA A 325 44.25 -77.23 49.53
C ALA A 325 44.98 -77.19 50.88
N GLY A 326 44.96 -76.04 51.56
CA GLY A 326 45.64 -75.83 52.84
C GLY A 326 44.85 -76.23 54.08
N GLY A 327 43.55 -76.53 53.95
CA GLY A 327 42.68 -76.87 55.08
C GLY A 327 42.48 -75.73 56.08
N SER A 328 42.64 -74.48 55.64
CA SER A 328 42.51 -73.28 56.48
C SER A 328 41.49 -72.33 55.85
N TYR A 329 40.71 -71.64 56.69
CA TYR A 329 39.68 -70.70 56.25
C TYR A 329 40.01 -69.29 56.71
N HIS A 330 40.10 -68.36 55.75
CA HIS A 330 40.47 -66.96 56.01
C HIS A 330 39.30 -66.00 55.71
N PRO A 331 38.37 -65.79 56.66
CA PRO A 331 37.16 -64.98 56.42
C PRO A 331 37.46 -63.54 55.99
N GLU A 332 38.54 -62.94 56.52
CA GLU A 332 38.96 -61.57 56.23
C GLU A 332 39.28 -61.35 54.74
N LEU A 333 39.83 -62.36 54.05
CA LEU A 333 40.17 -62.26 52.62
C LEU A 333 38.91 -62.20 51.74
N TYR A 334 37.88 -62.98 52.09
CA TYR A 334 36.60 -62.96 51.37
C TYR A 334 35.82 -61.69 51.66
N GLN A 335 35.84 -61.20 52.91
CA GLN A 335 35.18 -59.93 53.23
C GLN A 335 35.81 -58.77 52.48
N ARG A 336 37.15 -58.72 52.40
CA ARG A 336 37.86 -57.74 51.59
C ARG A 336 37.49 -57.82 50.11
N ALA A 337 37.41 -59.03 49.55
CA ALA A 337 36.99 -59.21 48.16
C ALA A 337 35.55 -58.71 47.92
N LYS A 338 34.64 -58.92 48.88
CA LYS A 338 33.27 -58.39 48.83
C LYS A 338 33.24 -56.85 48.85
N ASP A 339 34.01 -56.24 49.73
CA ASP A 339 34.07 -54.78 49.84
C ASP A 339 34.68 -54.15 48.58
N GLU A 340 35.73 -54.76 48.02
CA GLU A 340 36.37 -54.30 46.78
C GLU A 340 35.46 -54.46 45.56
N VAL A 341 34.80 -55.62 45.38
CA VAL A 341 33.88 -55.82 44.26
C VAL A 341 32.65 -54.92 44.37
N ALA A 342 32.13 -54.68 45.59
CA ALA A 342 31.01 -53.77 45.82
C ALA A 342 31.36 -52.32 45.43
N ARG A 343 32.60 -51.88 45.67
CA ARG A 343 33.07 -50.57 45.20
C ARG A 343 33.07 -50.46 43.68
N PHE A 344 33.61 -51.45 42.98
CA PHE A 344 33.64 -51.44 41.51
C PHE A 344 32.23 -51.52 40.91
N VAL A 345 31.31 -52.28 41.52
CA VAL A 345 29.90 -52.27 41.13
C VAL A 345 29.30 -50.88 41.33
N GLY A 346 29.58 -50.22 42.46
CA GLY A 346 29.12 -48.84 42.71
C GLY A 346 29.60 -47.85 41.65
N TYR A 347 30.85 -47.96 41.20
CA TYR A 347 31.39 -47.14 40.11
C TYR A 347 30.77 -47.49 38.76
N ALA A 348 30.67 -48.77 38.42
CA ALA A 348 30.03 -49.21 37.17
C ALA A 348 28.56 -48.79 37.07
N VAL A 349 27.81 -48.79 38.19
CA VAL A 349 26.44 -48.27 38.25
C VAL A 349 26.40 -46.78 37.92
N LYS A 350 27.30 -45.99 38.52
CA LYS A 350 27.38 -44.55 38.28
C LYS A 350 27.76 -44.26 36.82
N ASP A 351 28.75 -44.94 36.27
CA ASP A 351 29.18 -44.73 34.90
C ASP A 351 28.13 -45.16 33.88
N ALA A 352 27.35 -46.21 34.16
CA ALA A 352 26.21 -46.59 33.33
C ALA A 352 25.09 -45.52 33.37
N GLN A 353 24.87 -44.88 34.52
CA GLN A 353 23.94 -43.73 34.63
C GLN A 353 24.44 -42.52 33.85
N ASP A 354 25.73 -42.20 33.92
CA ASP A 354 26.33 -41.11 33.15
C ASP A 354 26.21 -41.36 31.63
N ALA A 355 26.44 -42.60 31.19
CA ALA A 355 26.25 -42.99 29.78
C ALA A 355 24.78 -42.84 29.32
N ARG A 356 23.81 -43.21 30.17
CA ARG A 356 22.38 -42.99 29.91
C ARG A 356 22.03 -41.51 29.81
N ALA A 357 22.57 -40.67 30.70
CA ALA A 357 22.36 -39.24 30.67
C ALA A 357 22.91 -38.61 29.37
N ALA A 358 24.10 -39.04 28.94
CA ALA A 358 24.69 -38.63 27.67
C ALA A 358 23.81 -39.04 26.47
N ALA A 359 23.24 -40.25 26.48
CA ALA A 359 22.32 -40.71 25.44
C ALA A 359 21.00 -39.90 25.39
N ALA A 360 20.44 -39.53 26.55
CA ALA A 360 19.26 -38.67 26.62
C ALA A 360 19.55 -37.25 26.12
N GLY A 361 20.70 -36.69 26.50
CA GLY A 361 21.19 -35.40 26.00
C GLY A 361 21.35 -35.41 24.47
N ALA A 362 21.96 -36.47 23.92
CA ALA A 362 22.09 -36.68 22.48
C ALA A 362 20.73 -36.75 21.77
N GLY A 363 19.74 -37.44 22.33
CA GLY A 363 18.37 -37.49 21.81
C GLY A 363 17.73 -36.11 21.69
N THR A 364 17.86 -35.29 22.74
CA THR A 364 17.34 -33.91 22.76
C THR A 364 17.98 -33.04 21.67
N GLN A 365 19.30 -33.19 21.42
CA GLN A 365 19.96 -32.44 20.35
C GLN A 365 19.50 -32.87 18.95
N VAL A 366 19.19 -34.16 18.76
CA VAL A 366 18.64 -34.66 17.50
C VAL A 366 17.24 -34.09 17.24
N ASP A 367 16.41 -33.95 18.26
CA ASP A 367 15.09 -33.32 18.11
C ASP A 367 15.22 -31.88 17.62
N ILE A 368 16.21 -31.12 18.14
CA ILE A 368 16.52 -29.76 17.66
C ILE A 368 16.96 -29.79 16.19
N LEU A 369 17.76 -30.77 15.77
CA LEU A 369 18.19 -30.91 14.37
C LEU A 369 17.02 -31.22 13.44
N VAL A 370 16.12 -32.10 13.85
CA VAL A 370 14.92 -32.47 13.09
C VAL A 370 13.97 -31.27 12.96
N GLN A 371 13.70 -30.56 14.06
CA GLN A 371 12.85 -29.36 14.07
C GLN A 371 13.39 -28.24 13.16
N ASN A 372 14.71 -28.12 13.03
CA ASN A 372 15.34 -27.13 12.14
C ASN A 372 15.54 -27.64 10.69
N GLY A 373 15.00 -28.80 10.32
CA GLY A 373 15.07 -29.35 8.96
C GLY A 373 16.47 -29.86 8.56
N MET A 374 17.35 -30.11 9.52
CA MET A 374 18.74 -30.55 9.29
C MET A 374 19.03 -31.88 10.00
N PRO A 375 18.33 -32.98 9.65
CA PRO A 375 18.38 -34.26 10.38
C PRO A 375 19.72 -34.99 10.27
N HIS A 376 20.64 -34.54 9.41
CA HIS A 376 22.00 -35.05 9.33
C HIS A 376 22.69 -34.90 10.70
N GLY A 377 22.98 -36.05 11.33
CA GLY A 377 23.46 -36.14 12.69
C GLY A 377 22.65 -37.10 13.57
N ALA A 378 21.39 -37.39 13.22
CA ALA A 378 20.52 -38.27 14.01
C ALA A 378 21.09 -39.68 14.27
N GLN A 379 21.93 -40.17 13.36
CA GLN A 379 22.62 -41.46 13.51
C GLN A 379 23.61 -41.47 14.68
N TRP A 380 24.21 -40.32 15.03
CA TRP A 380 25.14 -40.23 16.15
C TRP A 380 24.44 -40.46 17.48
N ALA A 381 23.21 -40.00 17.66
CA ALA A 381 22.46 -40.31 18.88
C ALA A 381 22.20 -41.81 19.03
N LYS A 382 21.98 -42.55 17.92
CA LYS A 382 21.87 -44.01 17.98
C LYS A 382 23.17 -44.68 18.44
N VAL A 383 24.32 -44.14 18.05
CA VAL A 383 25.63 -44.61 18.52
C VAL A 383 25.76 -44.38 20.03
N VAL A 384 25.42 -43.19 20.52
CA VAL A 384 25.46 -42.88 21.97
C VAL A 384 24.46 -43.74 22.76
N GLN A 385 23.27 -44.01 22.21
CA GLN A 385 22.32 -44.96 22.79
C GLN A 385 22.90 -46.39 22.86
N GLY A 386 23.61 -46.82 21.81
CA GLY A 386 24.35 -48.07 21.80
C GLY A 386 25.43 -48.12 22.89
N MET A 387 26.18 -47.03 23.08
CA MET A 387 27.17 -46.91 24.16
C MET A 387 26.54 -47.03 25.55
N ALA A 388 25.39 -46.39 25.77
CA ALA A 388 24.65 -46.53 27.03
C ALA A 388 24.17 -47.98 27.25
N GLY A 389 23.71 -48.66 26.20
CA GLY A 389 23.38 -50.09 26.27
C GLY A 389 24.58 -50.95 26.64
N SER A 390 25.75 -50.69 26.05
CA SER A 390 27.00 -51.39 26.38
C SER A 390 27.48 -51.12 27.81
N ALA A 391 27.35 -49.88 28.30
CA ALA A 391 27.71 -49.53 29.67
C ALA A 391 26.79 -50.24 30.69
N GLU A 392 25.49 -50.36 30.39
CA GLU A 392 24.56 -51.15 31.21
C GLU A 392 24.87 -52.65 31.19
N ALA A 393 25.31 -53.20 30.06
CA ALA A 393 25.79 -54.57 30.00
C ALA A 393 27.06 -54.77 30.85
N ALA A 394 28.00 -53.81 30.82
CA ALA A 394 29.21 -53.84 31.65
C ALA A 394 28.87 -53.78 33.15
N LYS A 395 27.91 -52.94 33.53
CA LYS A 395 27.35 -52.89 34.89
C LYS A 395 26.77 -54.27 35.29
N GLY A 396 25.91 -54.86 34.48
CA GLY A 396 25.32 -56.18 34.78
C GLY A 396 26.38 -57.29 34.92
N ALA A 397 27.46 -57.21 34.13
CA ALA A 397 28.60 -58.11 34.27
C ALA A 397 29.38 -57.88 35.58
N ALA A 398 29.56 -56.63 36.01
CA ALA A 398 30.17 -56.30 37.31
C ALA A 398 29.31 -56.82 38.48
N GLU A 399 27.98 -56.65 38.42
CA GLU A 399 27.04 -57.20 39.40
C GLU A 399 27.11 -58.74 39.45
N THR A 400 27.24 -59.39 38.30
CA THR A 400 27.44 -60.85 38.21
C THR A 400 28.74 -61.28 38.88
N ALA A 401 29.83 -60.51 38.71
CA ALA A 401 31.10 -60.78 39.38
C ALA A 401 30.99 -60.62 40.91
N ALA A 402 30.21 -59.64 41.40
CA ALA A 402 29.93 -59.49 42.83
C ALA A 402 29.16 -60.69 43.39
N HIS A 403 28.10 -61.14 42.70
CA HIS A 403 27.37 -62.35 43.08
C HIS A 403 28.26 -63.60 43.07
N ALA A 404 29.21 -63.69 42.14
CA ALA A 404 30.19 -64.78 42.13
C ALA A 404 31.10 -64.72 43.37
N VAL A 405 31.58 -63.54 43.78
CA VAL A 405 32.36 -63.39 45.03
C VAL A 405 31.54 -63.82 46.25
N ASP A 406 30.26 -63.43 46.33
CA ASP A 406 29.38 -63.86 47.41
C ASP A 406 29.19 -65.37 47.46
N ALA A 407 28.99 -66.00 46.31
CA ALA A 407 28.87 -67.45 46.19
C ALA A 407 30.17 -68.17 46.59
N ILE A 408 31.33 -67.66 46.14
CA ILE A 408 32.65 -68.20 46.51
C ILE A 408 32.88 -68.09 48.02
N ALA A 409 32.55 -66.96 48.63
CA ALA A 409 32.68 -66.76 50.07
C ALA A 409 31.76 -67.70 50.88
N ALA A 410 30.53 -67.91 50.40
CA ALA A 410 29.60 -68.85 51.02
C ALA A 410 30.09 -70.30 50.91
N GLU A 411 30.63 -70.69 49.75
CA GLU A 411 31.24 -72.01 49.52
C GLU A 411 32.44 -72.25 50.44
N ALA A 412 33.30 -71.24 50.61
CA ALA A 412 34.44 -71.30 51.54
C ALA A 412 33.97 -71.57 52.98
N ALA A 413 32.96 -70.82 53.45
CA ALA A 413 32.40 -70.98 54.79
C ALA A 413 31.71 -72.35 54.98
N ALA A 414 31.00 -72.85 53.96
CA ALA A 414 30.36 -74.16 53.99
C ALA A 414 31.39 -75.30 54.05
N THR A 415 32.48 -75.18 53.28
CA THR A 415 33.58 -76.16 53.27
C THR A 415 34.26 -76.25 54.66
N ASP A 416 34.53 -75.11 55.29
CA ASP A 416 35.08 -75.06 56.66
C ASP A 416 34.12 -75.67 57.70
N ALA A 417 32.83 -75.32 57.64
CA ALA A 417 31.83 -75.87 58.54
C ALA A 417 31.71 -77.41 58.41
N ALA A 418 31.74 -77.94 57.18
CA ALA A 418 31.75 -79.38 56.94
C ALA A 418 33.02 -80.05 57.47
N GLY A 419 34.18 -79.41 57.31
CA GLY A 419 35.45 -79.88 57.88
C GLY A 419 35.41 -79.97 59.42
N LYS A 420 34.92 -78.91 60.08
CA LYS A 420 34.75 -78.87 61.54
C LYS A 420 33.75 -79.91 62.04
N ALA A 421 32.64 -80.11 61.34
CA ALA A 421 31.65 -81.13 61.68
C ALA A 421 32.26 -82.54 61.68
N LYS A 422 33.05 -82.89 60.64
CA LYS A 422 33.78 -84.17 60.59
C LYS A 422 34.78 -84.31 61.74
N ALA A 423 35.54 -83.25 62.04
CA ALA A 423 36.47 -83.26 63.17
C ALA A 423 35.76 -83.47 64.52
N HIS A 424 34.58 -82.86 64.73
CA HIS A 424 33.77 -83.09 65.93
C HIS A 424 33.24 -84.52 66.01
N GLU A 425 32.83 -85.11 64.89
CA GLU A 425 32.40 -86.51 64.84
C GLU A 425 33.54 -87.47 65.22
N GLU A 426 34.74 -87.27 64.68
CA GLU A 426 35.92 -88.06 65.03
C GLU A 426 36.31 -87.92 66.50
N ASN A 427 36.29 -86.69 67.02
CA ASN A 427 36.52 -86.44 68.44
C ASN A 427 35.47 -87.17 69.28
N ALA A 428 34.18 -87.06 68.94
CA ALA A 428 33.10 -87.76 69.65
C ALA A 428 33.29 -89.28 69.64
N LYS A 429 33.75 -89.87 68.53
CA LYS A 429 34.14 -91.30 68.47
C LYS A 429 35.27 -91.62 69.44
N ARG A 430 36.32 -90.79 69.50
CA ARG A 430 37.44 -90.95 70.44
C ARG A 430 36.98 -90.82 71.90
N TRP A 431 36.14 -89.83 72.21
CA TRP A 431 35.57 -89.65 73.55
C TRP A 431 34.74 -90.86 73.98
N ARG A 432 33.90 -91.39 73.07
CA ARG A 432 33.11 -92.60 73.34
C ARG A 432 34.02 -93.81 73.61
N ALA A 433 35.04 -94.04 72.77
CA ALA A 433 35.98 -95.13 72.97
C ALA A 433 36.74 -95.01 74.30
N ASN A 434 37.16 -93.80 74.68
CA ASN A 434 37.79 -93.55 75.99
C ASN A 434 36.81 -93.81 77.14
N ALA A 435 35.56 -93.37 77.03
CA ALA A 435 34.53 -93.61 78.03
C ALA A 435 34.24 -95.11 78.21
N GLU A 436 34.15 -95.87 77.11
CA GLU A 436 34.01 -97.32 77.13
C GLU A 436 35.21 -98.01 77.80
N SER A 437 36.43 -97.55 77.49
CA SER A 437 37.65 -98.04 78.13
C SER A 437 37.66 -97.77 79.65
N HIS A 438 37.27 -96.57 80.07
CA HIS A 438 37.15 -96.23 81.49
C HIS A 438 36.05 -97.04 82.19
N ALA A 439 34.91 -97.26 81.52
CA ALA A 439 33.84 -98.10 82.05
C ALA A 439 34.31 -99.56 82.22
N ALA A 440 35.03 -100.12 81.25
CA ALA A 440 35.61 -101.46 81.34
C ALA A 440 36.67 -101.56 82.45
N ALA A 441 37.53 -100.54 82.61
CA ALA A 441 38.51 -100.46 83.69
C ALA A 441 37.82 -100.38 85.07
N ALA A 442 36.78 -99.57 85.21
CA ALA A 442 35.98 -99.47 86.43
C ALA A 442 35.28 -100.79 86.76
N ALA A 443 34.71 -101.48 85.77
CA ALA A 443 34.11 -102.80 85.95
C ALA A 443 35.14 -103.84 86.44
N ARG A 444 36.37 -103.83 85.90
CA ARG A 444 37.46 -104.70 86.38
C ARG A 444 37.87 -104.38 87.82
N LEU A 445 37.97 -103.11 88.18
CA LEU A 445 38.26 -102.69 89.56
C LEU A 445 37.14 -103.11 90.53
N ALA A 446 35.87 -102.97 90.12
CA ALA A 446 34.74 -103.42 90.91
C ALA A 446 34.71 -104.95 91.12
N GLN A 447 35.07 -105.73 90.09
CA GLN A 447 35.22 -107.19 90.21
C GLN A 447 36.38 -107.58 91.13
N ALA A 448 37.48 -106.83 91.15
CA ALA A 448 38.63 -107.10 92.03
C ALA A 448 38.39 -106.72 93.50
N ALA A 449 37.32 -105.96 93.80
CA ALA A 449 36.95 -105.54 95.14
C ALA A 449 35.91 -106.46 95.82
N GLN A 450 35.44 -107.49 95.13
CA GLN A 450 34.61 -108.60 95.65
C GLN A 450 35.49 -109.82 95.92
#